data_AF-A0A1I1MKW7-F1
#
_entry.id   AF-A0A1I1MKW7-F1
#
_cell.length_a   1.000
_cell.length_b   1.000
_cell.length_c   1.000
_cell.angle_alpha   90.00
_cell.angle_beta   90.00
_cell.angle_gamma   90.00
#
_symmetry.space_group_name_H-M   'P 1'
#
loop_
_entity.id
_entity.type
_entity.pdbx_description
1 polymer ?
#
loop_
_entity_poly.entity_id
_entity_poly.type
_entity_poly.pdbx_seq_one_letter_code
_entity_poly.pdbx_strand_id
1 'polypeptide(L)'
;MEAIYTIDQLNRKIQELEVRQDTEWCAVKDHIDDIKENLKPINLIRNTVEEINETVGFKSHLAQSAISIGIGYLAKRFIVGKGDTMFKGILGSIVQLIVTNLVSKPQNETSEEEEDSSQY
;
A
#
# COMPACT_ATOMS: atom_id res chain seq x y z
N MET A 1 7.10 33.71 -4.54
CA MET A 1 6.19 33.78 -5.69
C MET A 1 6.18 35.22 -6.16
N GLU A 2 6.70 35.49 -7.36
CA GLU A 2 6.57 36.83 -7.95
C GLU A 2 5.11 37.07 -8.30
N ALA A 3 4.58 38.22 -7.89
CA ALA A 3 3.22 38.59 -8.21
C ALA A 3 3.12 39.05 -9.67
N ILE A 4 2.12 38.53 -10.38
CA ILE A 4 1.89 38.80 -11.80
C ILE A 4 0.92 39.98 -11.90
N TYR A 5 1.37 41.08 -12.52
CA TYR A 5 0.60 42.32 -12.58
C TYR A 5 0.17 42.71 -13.99
N THR A 6 0.67 42.01 -15.02
CA THR A 6 0.41 42.31 -16.44
C THR A 6 0.10 41.05 -17.24
N ILE A 7 -0.67 41.20 -18.32
CA ILE A 7 -1.05 40.08 -19.21
C ILE A 7 0.19 39.43 -19.86
N ASP A 8 1.22 40.22 -20.20
CA ASP A 8 2.46 39.68 -20.77
C ASP A 8 3.24 38.80 -19.79
N GLN A 9 3.28 39.19 -18.50
CA GLN A 9 3.88 38.37 -17.45
C GLN A 9 3.08 37.08 -17.23
N LEU A 10 1.75 37.16 -17.29
CA LEU A 10 0.89 35.98 -17.18
C LEU A 10 1.14 34.99 -18.31
N ASN A 11 1.17 35.46 -19.56
CA ASN A 11 1.41 34.61 -20.73
C ASN A 11 2.80 33.98 -20.71
N ARG A 12 3.84 34.72 -20.32
CA ARG A 12 5.18 34.15 -20.13
C ARG A 12 5.20 33.09 -19.04
N LYS A 13 4.46 33.31 -17.94
CA LYS A 13 4.41 32.34 -16.85
C LYS A 13 3.64 31.08 -17.25
N ILE A 14 2.55 31.22 -18.01
CA ILE A 14 1.81 30.09 -18.59
C ILE A 14 2.76 29.27 -19.48
N GLN A 15 3.47 29.92 -20.40
CA GLN A 15 4.41 29.24 -21.29
C GLN A 15 5.53 28.52 -20.53
N GLU A 16 6.10 29.14 -19.49
CA GLU A 16 7.09 28.49 -18.62
C GLU A 16 6.52 27.26 -17.93
N LEU A 17 5.28 27.36 -17.42
CA LEU A 17 4.61 26.27 -16.73
C LEU A 17 4.22 25.12 -17.67
N GLU A 18 3.81 25.41 -18.90
CA GLU A 18 3.52 24.41 -19.93
C GLU A 18 4.78 23.62 -20.29
N VAL A 19 5.91 24.31 -20.51
CA VAL A 19 7.21 23.65 -20.78
C VAL A 19 7.66 22.79 -19.60
N ARG A 20 7.48 23.27 -18.36
CA ARG A 20 7.78 22.49 -17.16
C ARG A 20 6.87 21.26 -17.06
N GLN A 21 5.57 21.43 -17.29
CA GLN A 21 4.59 20.35 -17.23
C GLN A 21 4.90 19.25 -18.25
N ASP A 22 5.22 19.61 -19.50
CA ASP A 22 5.58 18.62 -20.53
C ASP A 22 6.83 17.82 -20.14
N THR A 23 7.82 18.48 -19.54
CA THR A 23 9.04 17.83 -19.06
C THR A 23 8.74 16.86 -17.92
N GLU A 24 7.94 17.29 -16.93
CA GLU A 24 7.52 16.46 -15.80
C GLU A 24 6.65 15.29 -16.26
N TRP A 25 5.78 15.49 -17.24
CA TRP A 25 4.93 14.44 -17.81
C TRP A 25 5.73 13.34 -18.50
N CYS A 26 6.79 13.70 -19.22
CA CYS A 26 7.69 12.71 -19.83
C CYS A 26 8.37 11.83 -18.77
N ALA A 27 8.86 12.44 -17.68
CA ALA A 27 9.46 11.69 -16.57
C ALA A 27 8.46 10.76 -15.87
N VAL A 28 7.22 11.22 -15.66
CA VAL A 28 6.15 10.37 -15.10
C VAL A 28 5.85 9.18 -16.02
N LYS A 29 5.82 9.41 -17.34
CA LYS A 29 5.55 8.35 -18.31
C LYS A 29 6.64 7.27 -18.31
N ASP A 30 7.90 7.67 -18.23
CA ASP A 30 9.04 6.74 -18.15
C ASP A 30 8.96 5.89 -16.87
N HIS A 31 8.61 6.50 -15.73
CA HIS A 31 8.39 5.77 -14.49
C HIS A 31 7.17 4.84 -14.52
N ILE A 32 6.11 5.21 -15.24
CA ILE A 32 4.91 4.36 -15.37
C ILE A 32 5.22 3.08 -16.13
N ASP A 33 6.07 3.11 -17.16
CA ASP A 33 6.43 1.91 -17.90
C ASP A 33 7.22 0.91 -17.03
N ASP A 34 8.15 1.40 -16.20
CA ASP A 34 8.85 0.58 -15.21
C ASP A 34 7.89 0.03 -14.14
N ILE A 35 6.99 0.87 -13.61
CA ILE A 35 5.98 0.44 -12.64
C ILE A 35 5.06 -0.61 -13.26
N LYS A 36 4.65 -0.43 -14.52
CA LYS A 36 3.79 -1.36 -15.25
C LYS A 36 4.49 -2.71 -15.42
N GLU A 37 5.77 -2.73 -15.78
CA GLU A 37 6.54 -3.97 -15.88
C GLU A 37 6.63 -4.68 -14.52
N ASN A 38 6.90 -3.95 -13.43
CA ASN A 38 6.99 -4.54 -12.08
C ASN A 38 5.63 -4.97 -11.51
N LEU A 39 4.55 -4.26 -11.83
CA LEU A 39 3.17 -4.59 -11.43
C LEU A 39 2.51 -5.64 -12.33
N LYS A 40 3.20 -6.15 -13.37
CA LYS A 40 2.67 -7.29 -14.12
C LYS A 40 2.39 -8.43 -13.14
N PRO A 41 1.20 -9.04 -13.16
CA PRO A 41 0.81 -10.07 -12.21
C PRO A 41 1.83 -11.21 -12.10
N ILE A 42 2.47 -11.56 -13.21
CA ILE A 42 3.50 -12.61 -13.26
C ILE A 42 4.76 -12.25 -12.46
N ASN A 43 5.21 -10.98 -12.49
CA ASN A 43 6.40 -10.51 -11.78
C ASN A 43 6.11 -10.37 -10.28
N LEU A 44 4.91 -9.92 -9.93
CA LEU A 44 4.45 -9.84 -8.55
C LEU A 44 4.37 -11.23 -7.90
N ILE A 45 3.73 -12.20 -8.57
CA ILE A 45 3.62 -13.57 -8.06
C ILE A 45 5.01 -14.19 -7.89
N ARG A 46 5.92 -14.02 -8.86
CA ARG A 46 7.28 -14.57 -8.79
C ARG A 46 8.04 -14.03 -7.58
N ASN A 47 8.13 -12.71 -7.46
CA ASN A 47 8.90 -12.07 -6.38
C ASN A 47 8.31 -12.41 -5.01
N THR A 48 6.98 -12.39 -4.88
CA THR A 48 6.30 -12.78 -3.62
C THR A 48 6.52 -14.26 -3.28
N VAL A 49 6.48 -15.17 -4.24
CA VAL A 49 6.73 -16.60 -3.96
C VAL A 49 8.18 -16.86 -3.56
N GLU A 50 9.14 -16.21 -4.24
CA GLU A 50 10.57 -16.33 -3.99
C GLU A 50 10.92 -15.79 -2.59
N GLU A 51 10.41 -14.60 -2.24
CA GLU A 51 10.61 -13.95 -0.94
C GLU A 51 9.98 -14.73 0.22
N ILE A 52 8.75 -15.25 0.08
CA ILE A 52 8.12 -16.02 1.16
C ILE A 52 8.85 -17.36 1.34
N ASN A 53 9.35 -17.98 0.27
CA ASN A 53 10.12 -19.21 0.36
C ASN A 53 11.44 -19.02 1.13
N GLU A 54 12.15 -17.92 0.87
CA GLU A 54 13.38 -17.56 1.58
C GLU A 54 13.14 -17.16 3.04
N THR A 55 12.07 -16.40 3.31
CA THR A 55 11.83 -15.79 4.63
C THR A 55 11.15 -16.74 5.61
N VAL A 56 10.14 -17.49 5.14
CA VAL A 56 9.29 -18.31 6.02
C VAL A 56 9.79 -19.74 6.12
N GLY A 57 10.59 -20.21 5.16
CA GLY A 57 11.12 -21.57 5.12
C GLY A 57 10.00 -22.59 5.29
N PHE A 58 9.28 -22.90 4.21
CA PHE A 58 8.16 -23.83 4.20
C PHE A 58 8.59 -25.28 4.49
N LYS A 59 8.98 -25.57 5.74
CA LYS A 59 9.54 -26.87 6.13
C LYS A 59 8.50 -27.96 6.30
N SER A 60 7.21 -27.63 6.31
CA SER A 60 6.12 -28.59 6.44
C SER A 60 5.23 -28.60 5.20
N HIS A 61 5.16 -29.76 4.54
CA HIS A 61 4.28 -30.01 3.39
C HIS A 61 2.81 -29.66 3.68
N LEU A 62 2.36 -29.79 4.93
CA LEU A 62 0.99 -29.44 5.32
C LEU A 62 0.72 -27.93 5.26
N ALA A 63 1.68 -27.12 5.70
CA ALA A 63 1.57 -25.65 5.61
C ALA A 63 1.54 -25.20 4.15
N GLN A 64 2.38 -25.79 3.31
CA GLN A 64 2.40 -25.55 1.87
C GLN A 64 1.06 -25.92 1.20
N SER A 65 0.47 -27.06 1.55
CA SER A 65 -0.84 -27.46 1.04
C SER A 65 -1.98 -26.58 1.54
N ALA A 66 -1.99 -26.18 2.81
CA ALA A 66 -3.03 -25.30 3.35
C ALA A 66 -2.97 -23.90 2.70
N ILE A 67 -1.76 -23.38 2.47
CA ILE A 67 -1.55 -22.09 1.79
C ILE A 67 -1.97 -22.17 0.33
N SER A 68 -1.61 -23.23 -0.42
CA SER A 68 -2.02 -23.36 -1.82
C SER A 68 -3.54 -23.52 -1.98
N ILE A 69 -4.19 -24.23 -1.06
CA ILE A 69 -5.66 -24.32 -1.00
C ILE A 69 -6.28 -22.95 -0.66
N GLY A 70 -5.73 -22.25 0.33
CA GLY A 70 -6.21 -20.92 0.73
C GLY A 70 -6.08 -19.91 -0.40
N ILE A 71 -4.90 -19.83 -1.04
CA ILE A 71 -4.63 -18.96 -2.19
C ILE A 71 -5.52 -19.34 -3.36
N GLY A 72 -5.67 -20.63 -3.69
CA GLY A 72 -6.53 -21.09 -4.78
C GLY A 72 -8.01 -20.77 -4.54
N TYR A 73 -8.50 -20.89 -3.31
CA TYR A 73 -9.86 -20.52 -2.93
C TYR A 73 -10.07 -19.00 -3.05
N LEU A 74 -9.14 -18.20 -2.53
CA LEU A 74 -9.18 -16.74 -2.67
C LEU A 74 -9.14 -16.32 -4.14
N ALA A 75 -8.21 -16.87 -4.93
CA ALA A 75 -8.08 -16.59 -6.36
C ALA A 75 -9.39 -16.89 -7.12
N LYS A 76 -9.98 -18.09 -6.92
CA LYS A 76 -11.27 -18.45 -7.51
C LYS A 76 -12.38 -17.48 -7.07
N ARG A 77 -12.37 -17.07 -5.80
CA ARG A 77 -13.37 -16.15 -5.25
C ARG A 77 -13.24 -14.73 -5.81
N PHE A 78 -12.02 -14.24 -6.04
CA PHE A 78 -11.76 -12.94 -6.64
C PHE A 78 -12.07 -12.90 -8.14
N ILE A 79 -11.76 -13.97 -8.88
CA ILE A 79 -11.95 -14.03 -10.34
C ILE A 79 -13.42 -14.34 -10.71
N VAL A 80 -14.09 -15.23 -9.95
CA VAL A 80 -15.44 -15.73 -10.28
C VAL A 80 -16.54 -15.06 -9.45
N GLY A 81 -16.22 -14.44 -8.31
CA GLY A 81 -17.18 -13.74 -7.46
C GLY A 81 -17.37 -12.26 -7.84
N LYS A 82 -18.54 -11.69 -7.53
CA LYS A 82 -18.78 -10.23 -7.57
C LYS A 82 -17.82 -9.53 -6.60
N GLY A 83 -16.68 -9.05 -7.10
CA GLY A 83 -15.61 -8.41 -6.31
C GLY A 83 -16.10 -7.27 -5.41
N ASP A 84 -17.14 -6.54 -5.84
CA ASP A 84 -17.73 -5.43 -5.09
C ASP A 84 -18.18 -5.81 -3.68
N THR A 85 -18.75 -7.00 -3.49
CA THR A 85 -19.35 -7.38 -2.20
C THR A 85 -18.30 -7.83 -1.18
N MET A 86 -17.23 -8.49 -1.64
CA MET A 86 -16.16 -8.97 -0.76
C MET A 86 -15.23 -7.83 -0.34
N PHE A 87 -14.86 -6.96 -1.29
CA PHE A 87 -14.01 -5.81 -0.99
C PHE A 87 -14.69 -4.86 0.00
N LYS A 88 -16.00 -4.61 -0.16
CA LYS A 88 -16.81 -3.88 0.83
C LYS A 88 -16.80 -4.54 2.21
N GLY A 89 -16.86 -5.88 2.28
CA GLY A 89 -16.78 -6.62 3.54
C GLY A 89 -15.41 -6.46 4.24
N ILE A 90 -14.32 -6.63 3.50
CA ILE A 90 -12.95 -6.48 4.02
C ILE A 90 -12.70 -5.05 4.49
N LEU A 91 -13.02 -4.06 3.64
CA LEU A 91 -12.91 -2.66 4.01
C LEU A 91 -13.77 -2.30 5.23
N GLY A 92 -15.00 -2.81 5.28
CA GLY A 92 -15.88 -2.63 6.43
C GLY A 92 -15.27 -3.19 7.71
N SER A 93 -14.67 -4.37 7.67
CA SER A 93 -13.96 -4.96 8.81
C SER A 93 -12.72 -4.17 9.23
N ILE A 94 -11.95 -3.63 8.29
CA ILE A 94 -10.79 -2.77 8.60
C ILE A 94 -11.24 -1.47 9.26
N VAL A 95 -12.23 -0.80 8.67
CA VAL A 95 -12.80 0.43 9.23
C VAL A 95 -13.37 0.15 10.62
N GLN A 96 -14.09 -0.96 10.80
CA GLN A 96 -14.61 -1.38 12.09
C GLN A 96 -13.48 -1.62 13.10
N LEU A 97 -12.39 -2.30 12.72
CA LEU A 97 -11.23 -2.50 13.60
C LEU A 97 -10.58 -1.18 14.01
N ILE A 98 -10.46 -0.21 13.09
CA ILE A 98 -9.91 1.12 13.40
C ILE A 98 -10.85 1.84 14.37
N VAL A 99 -12.15 1.90 14.07
CA VAL A 99 -13.14 2.55 14.91
C VAL A 99 -13.21 1.90 16.29
N THR A 100 -13.22 0.57 16.35
CA THR A 100 -13.21 -0.18 17.61
C THR A 100 -11.92 0.10 18.38
N ASN A 101 -10.74 0.07 17.77
CA ASN A 101 -9.50 0.41 18.49
C ASN A 101 -9.47 1.86 18.99
N LEU A 102 -10.06 2.81 18.26
CA LEU A 102 -10.15 4.21 18.68
C LEU A 102 -11.14 4.41 19.83
N VAL A 103 -12.29 3.71 19.80
CA VAL A 103 -13.33 3.77 20.84
C VAL A 103 -12.96 2.95 22.08
N SER A 104 -12.25 1.83 21.91
CA SER A 104 -11.87 0.93 23.00
C SER A 104 -10.67 1.42 23.80
N LYS A 105 -10.14 2.63 23.54
CA LYS A 105 -9.12 3.24 24.40
C LYS A 105 -9.75 3.53 25.77
N PRO A 106 -9.37 2.81 26.85
CA PRO A 106 -9.84 3.16 28.18
C PRO A 106 -9.21 4.49 28.56
N GLN A 107 -10.03 5.45 28.99
CA GLN A 107 -9.58 6.55 29.84
C GLN A 107 -9.15 5.92 31.17
N ASN A 108 -7.88 5.52 31.28
CA ASN A 108 -7.19 5.34 32.56
C ASN A 108 -5.73 5.72 32.31
N GLU A 109 -5.48 7.00 32.54
CA GLU A 109 -4.24 7.53 33.07
C GLU A 109 -3.65 6.63 34.18
N THR A 110 -2.35 6.33 34.09
CA THR A 110 -1.44 6.31 35.23
C THR A 110 -0.03 6.51 34.67
N SER A 111 0.49 7.71 34.94
CA SER A 111 1.89 8.09 34.87
C SER A 111 2.70 7.41 35.98
N GLU A 112 4.02 7.63 35.97
CA GLU A 112 5.11 7.18 36.86
C GLU A 112 5.90 6.00 36.25
N GLU A 113 6.95 6.24 35.45
CA GLU A 113 8.34 6.70 35.81
C GLU A 113 9.00 5.70 36.78
N GLU A 114 9.84 4.79 36.27
CA GLU A 114 11.32 4.84 36.21
C GLU A 114 12.04 4.25 37.45
N GLU A 115 13.02 3.38 37.15
CA GLU A 115 14.19 2.96 37.93
C GLU A 115 14.02 2.27 39.32
N ASP A 116 14.45 1.01 39.43
CA ASP A 116 15.78 0.71 40.02
C ASP A 116 16.22 -0.74 39.75
N SER A 117 17.51 -0.88 39.53
CA SER A 117 18.30 -2.10 39.46
C SER A 117 18.18 -2.95 40.73
N SER A 118 18.38 -4.27 40.61
CA SER A 118 19.25 -5.12 41.46
C SER A 118 18.82 -6.59 41.49
N GLN A 119 19.83 -7.48 41.40
CA GLN A 119 19.84 -8.95 41.64
C GLN A 119 19.41 -9.82 40.44
N TYR A 120 20.29 -10.60 39.79
CA TYR A 120 21.60 -11.17 40.13
C TYR A 120 22.51 -11.22 38.89
#